data_AF-A0A0R3VZM2-F1
#
_entry.id   AF-A0A0R3VZM2-F1
#
_cell.length_a   1.000
_cell.length_b   1.000
_cell.length_c   1.000
_cell.angle_alpha   90.00
_cell.angle_beta   90.00
_cell.angle_gamma   90.00
#
_symmetry.space_group_name_H-M   'P 1'
#
loop_
_entity.id
_entity.type
_entity.pdbx_description
1 polymer ?
#
loop_
_entity_poly.entity_id
_entity_poly.type
_entity_poly.pdbx_seq_one_letter_code
_entity_poly.pdbx_strand_id
1 'polypeptide(L)'
;MLEKEIADAYPLHYQVWRNDYLNLEELLLQKKYDIETLDPHGRTPLMLSVTLDHLESTRVLLRYNANACFKRKDYWSGKSL
;
A
#
# COMPACT_ATOMS: atom_id res chain seq x y z
N MET A 1 5.12 19.49 8.76
CA MET A 1 4.37 18.97 9.92
C MET A 1 3.44 17.83 9.50
N LEU A 2 2.72 17.94 8.37
CA LEU A 2 1.86 16.87 7.83
C LEU A 2 2.62 15.62 7.32
N GLU A 3 3.80 15.80 6.72
CA GLU A 3 4.55 14.68 6.11
C GLU A 3 5.04 13.65 7.12
N LYS A 4 5.50 14.11 8.30
CA LYS A 4 5.97 13.21 9.37
C LYS A 4 4.83 12.38 9.96
N GLU A 5 3.65 12.97 10.12
CA GLU A 5 2.46 12.26 10.62
C GLU A 5 2.01 11.16 9.64
N ILE A 6 2.05 11.44 8.33
CA ILE A 6 1.74 10.43 7.31
C ILE A 6 2.80 9.33 7.30
N ALA A 7 4.08 9.68 7.44
CA ALA A 7 5.17 8.70 7.52
C ALA A 7 5.04 7.78 8.74
N ASP A 8 4.68 8.33 9.90
CA ASP A 8 4.53 7.57 11.13
C ASP A 8 3.25 6.70 11.11
N ALA A 9 2.14 7.19 10.54
CA ALA A 9 0.87 6.46 10.47
C ALA A 9 0.81 5.42 9.33
N TYR A 10 1.43 5.72 8.18
CA TYR A 10 1.39 4.91 6.95
C TYR A 10 2.79 4.70 6.37
N PRO A 11 3.70 4.02 7.10
CA PRO A 11 5.11 3.94 6.73
C PRO A 11 5.33 3.22 5.39
N LEU A 12 4.54 2.18 5.07
CA LEU A 12 4.64 1.48 3.78
C LEU A 12 4.22 2.39 2.62
N HIS A 13 3.10 3.11 2.74
CA HIS A 13 2.66 4.06 1.72
C HIS A 13 3.64 5.21 1.55
N TYR A 14 4.25 5.67 2.64
CA TYR A 14 5.24 6.75 2.59
C TYR A 14 6.48 6.34 1.77
N GLN A 15 7.01 5.13 1.99
CA GLN A 15 8.13 4.65 1.15
C GLN A 15 7.72 4.46 -0.31
N VAL A 16 6.51 3.93 -0.56
CA VAL A 16 5.96 3.82 -1.92
C VAL A 16 5.84 5.20 -2.57
N TRP A 17 5.33 6.20 -1.87
CA TRP A 17 5.15 7.56 -2.39
C TRP A 17 6.48 8.22 -2.79
N ARG A 18 7.57 7.91 -2.05
CA ARG A 18 8.92 8.38 -2.37
C ARG A 18 9.65 7.50 -3.40
N ASN A 19 9.02 6.41 -3.86
CA ASN A 19 9.64 5.35 -4.65
C ASN A 19 10.89 4.74 -3.98
N ASP A 20 10.94 4.73 -2.66
CA ASP A 20 12.04 4.21 -1.87
C ASP A 20 11.84 2.70 -1.61
N TYR A 21 12.01 1.92 -2.68
CA TYR A 21 11.73 0.49 -2.67
C TYR A 21 12.70 -0.31 -1.78
N LEU A 22 13.90 0.23 -1.49
CA LEU A 22 14.88 -0.39 -0.60
C LEU A 22 14.40 -0.31 0.86
N ASN A 23 14.05 0.90 1.34
CA ASN A 23 13.48 1.06 2.67
C ASN A 23 12.12 0.36 2.79
N LEU A 24 11.32 0.34 1.72
CA LEU A 24 10.08 -0.43 1.67
C LEU A 24 10.34 -1.93 1.94
N GLU A 25 11.33 -2.52 1.26
CA GLU A 25 11.70 -3.92 1.43
C GLU A 25 12.22 -4.20 2.85
N GLU A 26 13.01 -3.30 3.43
CA GLU A 26 13.46 -3.40 4.83
C GLU A 26 12.29 -3.39 5.82
N LEU A 27 11.29 -2.52 5.63
CA LEU A 27 10.11 -2.47 6.49
C LEU A 27 9.26 -3.75 6.37
N LEU A 28 9.13 -4.31 5.17
CA LEU A 28 8.39 -5.55 4.94
C LEU A 28 9.09 -6.76 5.56
N LEU A 29 10.42 -6.82 5.51
CA LEU A 29 11.22 -7.86 6.17
C LEU A 29 11.00 -7.92 7.67
N GLN A 30 10.78 -6.77 8.31
CA GLN A 30 10.51 -6.70 9.75
C GLN A 30 9.18 -7.35 10.14
N LYS A 31 8.23 -7.52 9.20
CA LYS A 31 6.89 -8.10 9.42
C LYS A 31 6.09 -7.43 10.55
N LYS A 32 6.37 -6.15 10.82
CA LYS A 32 5.67 -5.35 11.83
C LYS A 32 4.47 -4.59 11.27
N TYR A 33 4.42 -4.42 9.96
CA TYR A 33 3.43 -3.60 9.26
C TYR A 33 2.52 -4.49 8.41
N ASP A 34 1.22 -4.20 8.43
CA ASP A 34 0.27 -4.87 7.57
C ASP A 34 0.37 -4.30 6.14
N ILE A 35 0.76 -5.15 5.19
CA ILE A 35 0.92 -4.82 3.77
C ILE A 35 -0.41 -4.45 3.09
N GLU A 36 -1.54 -4.78 3.70
CA GLU A 36 -2.89 -4.47 3.20
C GLU A 36 -3.52 -3.25 3.89
N THR A 37 -2.77 -2.54 4.73
CA THR A 37 -3.24 -1.30 5.37
C THR A 37 -3.77 -0.31 4.33
N LEU A 38 -4.88 0.35 4.62
CA LEU A 38 -5.44 1.38 3.76
C LEU A 38 -4.97 2.76 4.20
N ASP A 39 -4.53 3.59 3.26
CA ASP A 39 -4.26 5.01 3.50
C ASP A 39 -5.58 5.81 3.67
N PRO A 40 -5.53 7.12 3.98
CA PRO A 40 -6.72 7.96 4.10
C PRO A 40 -7.59 8.05 2.83
N HIS A 41 -7.06 7.64 1.67
CA HIS A 41 -7.78 7.59 0.40
C HIS A 41 -8.36 6.18 0.13
N GLY A 42 -8.19 5.23 1.05
CA GLY A 42 -8.66 3.86 0.93
C GLY A 42 -7.82 3.00 -0.02
N ARG A 43 -6.53 3.29 -0.17
CA ARG A 43 -5.60 2.57 -1.04
C ARG A 43 -4.65 1.69 -0.24
N THR A 44 -4.39 0.48 -0.71
CA THR A 44 -3.24 -0.31 -0.23
C THR A 44 -1.92 0.29 -0.76
N PRO A 45 -0.76 -0.04 -0.17
CA PRO A 45 0.54 0.36 -0.72
C PRO A 45 0.71 -0.07 -2.19
N LEU A 46 0.18 -1.24 -2.57
CA LEU A 46 0.23 -1.74 -3.95
C LEU A 46 -0.62 -0.91 -4.91
N MET A 47 -1.81 -0.47 -4.49
CA MET A 47 -2.63 0.44 -5.30
C MET A 47 -1.92 1.77 -5.52
N LEU A 48 -1.27 2.29 -4.48
CA LEU A 48 -0.52 3.55 -4.57
C LEU A 48 0.66 3.40 -5.54
N SER A 49 1.42 2.31 -5.48
CA SER A 49 2.59 2.11 -6.35
C SER A 49 2.19 2.03 -7.83
N VAL A 50 1.07 1.36 -8.13
CA VAL A 50 0.52 1.29 -9.50
C VAL A 50 0.03 2.66 -9.97
N THR A 51 -0.68 3.40 -9.11
CA THR A 51 -1.21 4.74 -9.45
C THR A 51 -0.08 5.74 -9.78
N LEU A 52 1.08 5.60 -9.13
CA LEU A 52 2.24 6.47 -9.33
C LEU A 52 3.25 5.96 -10.37
N ASP A 53 2.99 4.79 -10.99
CA ASP A 53 3.92 4.11 -11.90
C ASP A 53 5.29 3.77 -11.26
N HIS A 54 5.29 3.49 -9.96
CA HIS A 54 6.47 3.10 -9.20
C HIS A 54 6.71 1.60 -9.33
N LEU A 55 7.31 1.20 -10.47
CA LEU A 55 7.49 -0.20 -10.85
C LEU A 55 8.27 -1.01 -9.81
N GLU A 56 9.38 -0.50 -9.29
CA GLU A 56 10.19 -1.25 -8.32
C GLU A 56 9.47 -1.43 -6.98
N SER A 57 8.77 -0.42 -6.50
CA SER A 57 7.92 -0.53 -5.32
C SER A 57 6.80 -1.56 -5.54
N THR A 58 6.19 -1.57 -6.73
CA THR A 58 5.19 -2.57 -7.13
C THR A 58 5.78 -3.99 -7.10
N ARG A 59 6.98 -4.18 -7.67
CA ARG A 59 7.67 -5.47 -7.67
C ARG A 59 7.98 -5.95 -6.25
N VAL A 60 8.49 -5.07 -5.38
CA VAL A 60 8.74 -5.39 -3.97
C VAL A 60 7.44 -5.88 -3.32
N LEU A 61 6.36 -5.09 -3.39
CA LEU A 61 5.09 -5.45 -2.76
C LEU A 61 4.53 -6.79 -3.24
N LEU A 62 4.61 -7.08 -4.54
CA LEU A 62 4.19 -8.37 -5.10
C LEU A 62 5.07 -9.54 -4.63
N ARG A 63 6.38 -9.35 -4.44
CA ARG A 63 7.27 -10.40 -3.88
C ARG A 63 6.90 -10.77 -2.44
N TYR A 64 6.30 -9.84 -1.69
CA TYR A 64 5.82 -10.06 -0.32
C TYR A 64 4.33 -10.42 -0.28
N ASN A 65 3.77 -10.91 -1.39
CA ASN A 65 2.40 -11.41 -1.51
C ASN A 65 1.31 -10.34 -1.24
N ALA A 66 1.56 -9.07 -1.57
CA ALA A 66 0.50 -8.06 -1.57
C ALA A 66 -0.64 -8.48 -2.54
N ASN A 67 -1.89 -8.30 -2.12
CA ASN A 67 -3.05 -8.72 -2.89
C ASN A 67 -3.29 -7.79 -4.08
N ALA A 68 -3.04 -8.28 -5.29
CA ALA A 68 -3.36 -7.57 -6.53
C ALA A 68 -4.87 -7.44 -6.80
N CYS A 69 -5.69 -8.23 -6.10
CA CYS A 69 -7.12 -8.35 -6.34
C CYS A 69 -8.00 -7.69 -5.27
N PHE A 70 -7.48 -6.75 -4.46
CA PHE A 70 -8.26 -6.14 -3.38
C PHE A 70 -9.53 -5.47 -3.95
N LYS A 71 -10.64 -6.20 -3.84
CA LYS A 71 -11.97 -5.72 -4.15
C LYS A 71 -12.49 -5.06 -2.89
N ARG A 72 -12.84 -3.77 -2.97
CA ARG A 72 -13.64 -3.10 -1.94
C ARG A 72 -14.84 -3.99 -1.64
N LYS A 73 -15.04 -4.36 -0.37
CA LYS A 73 -16.09 -5.31 0.07
C LYS A 73 -17.52 -4.83 -0.19
N ASP A 74 -17.72 -3.60 -0.69
CA ASP A 74 -19.01 -2.91 -0.61
C ASP A 74 -19.66 -2.52 -1.96
N TYR A 75 -19.21 -3.03 -3.11
CA TYR A 75 -19.86 -2.67 -4.39
C TYR A 75 -20.71 -3.79 -5.02
N TRP A 76 -20.63 -5.03 -4.54
CA TRP A 76 -21.32 -6.18 -5.15
C TRP A 76 -22.31 -6.93 -4.26
N SER A 77 -22.67 -6.40 -3.08
CA SER A 77 -23.97 -6.72 -2.49
C SER A 77 -25.06 -5.96 -3.24
N GLY A 78 -25.22 -6.32 -4.52
CA GLY A 78 -26.42 -6.05 -5.29
C GLY A 78 -27.59 -6.74 -4.60
N LYS A 79 -28.16 -6.08 -3.58
CA LYS A 79 -29.59 -6.16 -3.39
C LYS A 79 -30.19 -5.33 -4.52
N SER A 80 -30.36 -5.98 -5.68
CA SER A 80 -31.53 -5.68 -6.50
C SER A 80 -32.73 -5.82 -5.58
N LEU A 81 -33.32 -4.69 -5.21
CA LEU A 81 -34.72 -4.63 -4.82
C LEU A 81 -35.47 -4.06 -6.02
#